data_AF-A0AAN9BCB1-F1
#
_entry.id   AF-A0AAN9BCB1-F1
#
_cell.length_a   1.000
_cell.length_b   1.000
_cell.length_c   1.000
_cell.angle_alpha   90.00
_cell.angle_beta   90.00
_cell.angle_gamma   90.00
#
_symmetry.space_group_name_H-M   'P 1'
#
loop_
_entity.id
_entity.type
_entity.pdbx_description
1 polymer ?
#
loop_
_entity_poly.entity_id
_entity_poly.type
_entity_poly.pdbx_seq_one_letter_code
_entity_poly.pdbx_strand_id
1 'polypeptide(L)'
;MKLFLQEKAGTLMVDLKASSGDMVADWHELCKVTLVQIVLFNRRRNGKAERIKVCHFTEGLKHGKQTQEDLLGGLSEFEKNLVTVLAKVEIPGKFGRRVPVLFTTKLREQVECLLVKTHLLLTYLNSKL
;
A
#
# COMPACT_ATOMS: atom_id res chain seq x y z
N MET A 1 15.10 -11.95 -6.04
CA MET A 1 13.75 -11.44 -6.42
C MET A 1 13.25 -10.30 -5.52
N LYS A 2 13.36 -10.42 -4.18
CA LYS A 2 12.93 -9.35 -3.24
C LYS A 2 13.72 -8.03 -3.38
N LEU A 3 15.04 -8.11 -3.60
CA LEU A 3 15.89 -6.93 -3.85
C LEU A 3 15.52 -6.20 -5.15
N PHE A 4 15.43 -6.93 -6.25
CA PHE A 4 15.11 -6.36 -7.57
C PHE A 4 13.83 -5.53 -7.58
N LEU A 5 12.74 -6.03 -6.98
CA LEU A 5 11.49 -5.28 -6.92
C LEU A 5 11.59 -4.04 -6.03
N GLN A 6 12.38 -4.09 -4.95
CA GLN A 6 12.58 -2.95 -4.05
C GLN A 6 13.42 -1.85 -4.70
N GLU A 7 14.49 -2.24 -5.39
CA GLU A 7 15.34 -1.31 -6.14
C GLU A 7 14.54 -0.66 -7.28
N LYS A 8 13.84 -1.47 -8.09
CA LYS A 8 13.01 -0.97 -9.20
C LYS A 8 11.93 0.00 -8.74
N ALA A 9 11.24 -0.32 -7.63
CA ALA A 9 10.25 0.60 -7.07
C ALA A 9 10.88 1.90 -6.54
N GLY A 10 12.09 1.82 -5.98
CA GLY A 10 12.84 2.98 -5.52
C GLY A 10 13.18 3.94 -6.67
N THR A 11 13.73 3.41 -7.77
CA THR A 11 14.05 4.21 -8.97
C THR A 11 12.80 4.86 -9.55
N LEU A 12 11.74 4.08 -9.79
CA LEU A 12 10.47 4.59 -10.32
C LEU A 12 9.84 5.67 -9.43
N MET A 13 9.95 5.55 -8.10
CA MET A 13 9.47 6.59 -7.18
C MET A 13 10.27 7.89 -7.30
N VAL A 14 11.59 7.81 -7.54
CA VAL A 14 12.42 9.00 -7.76
C VAL A 14 12.05 9.66 -9.08
N ASP A 15 11.91 8.88 -10.15
CA ASP A 15 11.57 9.39 -11.49
C ASP A 15 10.17 10.05 -11.50
N LEU A 16 9.18 9.42 -10.87
CA LEU A 16 7.83 9.98 -10.70
C LEU A 16 7.81 11.26 -9.85
N LYS A 17 8.68 11.39 -8.85
CA LYS A 17 8.80 12.61 -8.04
C LYS A 17 9.49 13.72 -8.81
N ALA A 18 10.54 13.39 -9.56
CA ALA A 18 11.30 14.31 -10.39
C ALA A 18 10.53 14.77 -11.65
N SER A 19 9.43 14.09 -12.00
CA SER A 19 8.60 14.38 -13.20
C SER A 19 9.41 14.33 -14.50
N SER A 20 10.53 13.61 -14.49
CA SER A 20 11.46 13.47 -15.58
C SER A 20 11.25 12.11 -16.26
N GLY A 21 10.33 12.07 -17.23
CA GLY A 21 9.97 10.85 -17.95
C GLY A 21 8.53 10.86 -18.47
N ASP A 22 8.10 9.73 -19.06
CA ASP A 22 6.69 9.49 -19.37
C ASP A 22 5.95 9.12 -18.09
N MET A 23 5.40 10.15 -17.43
CA MET A 23 4.73 10.02 -16.12
C MET A 23 3.65 8.93 -16.10
N VAL A 24 2.98 8.68 -17.22
CA VAL A 24 1.91 7.67 -17.31
C VAL A 24 2.50 6.26 -17.33
N ALA A 25 3.57 6.05 -18.09
CA ALA A 25 4.26 4.76 -18.16
C ALA A 25 4.89 4.40 -16.81
N ASP A 26 5.58 5.34 -16.16
CA ASP A 26 6.23 5.13 -14.87
C ASP A 26 5.19 4.89 -13.76
N TRP A 27 4.08 5.63 -13.78
CA TRP A 27 2.96 5.41 -12.86
C TRP A 27 2.38 4.00 -13.01
N HIS A 28 2.15 3.56 -14.24
CA HIS A 28 1.58 2.25 -14.51
C HIS A 28 2.53 1.12 -14.09
N GLU A 29 3.83 1.28 -14.32
CA GLU A 29 4.83 0.31 -13.90
C GLU A 29 4.98 0.26 -12.38
N LEU A 30 4.97 1.42 -11.70
CA LEU A 30 5.00 1.48 -10.24
C LEU A 30 3.75 0.79 -9.63
N CYS A 31 2.56 1.01 -10.21
CA CYS A 31 1.33 0.31 -9.80
C CYS A 31 1.49 -1.22 -9.85
N LYS A 32 2.04 -1.76 -10.94
CA LYS A 32 2.27 -3.21 -11.07
C LYS A 32 3.27 -3.72 -10.03
N VAL A 33 4.40 -3.03 -9.87
CA VAL A 33 5.45 -3.44 -8.92
C VAL A 33 4.91 -3.43 -7.49
N THR A 34 4.20 -2.37 -7.09
CA THR A 34 3.58 -2.28 -5.77
C THR A 34 2.53 -3.37 -5.55
N LEU A 35 1.67 -3.66 -6.54
CA LEU A 35 0.69 -4.75 -6.44
C LEU A 35 1.37 -6.11 -6.25
N VAL A 36 2.41 -6.41 -7.02
CA VAL A 36 3.18 -7.66 -6.90
C VAL A 36 3.83 -7.75 -5.51
N GLN A 37 4.39 -6.66 -5.00
CA GLN A 37 4.99 -6.65 -3.66
C GLN A 37 3.94 -6.89 -2.56
N ILE A 38 2.75 -6.32 -2.65
CA ILE A 38 1.64 -6.55 -1.71
C ILE A 38 1.21 -8.03 -1.73
N VAL A 39 1.03 -8.60 -2.91
CA VAL A 39 0.62 -10.00 -3.11
C VAL A 39 1.68 -10.96 -2.54
N LEU A 40 2.96 -10.73 -2.88
CA LEU A 40 4.08 -11.54 -2.40
C LEU A 40 4.23 -11.47 -0.88
N PHE A 41 4.12 -10.27 -0.30
CA PHE A 41 4.27 -10.07 1.14
C PHE A 41 3.16 -10.75 1.93
N ASN A 42 1.91 -10.67 1.45
CA ASN A 42 0.76 -11.20 2.18
C ASN A 42 0.39 -12.64 1.82
N ARG A 43 1.08 -13.27 0.85
CA ARG A 43 0.74 -14.61 0.30
C ARG A 43 -0.76 -14.76 -0.04
N ARG A 44 -1.44 -13.67 -0.42
CA ARG A 44 -2.88 -13.67 -0.70
C ARG A 44 -3.13 -14.02 -2.16
N ARG A 45 -4.18 -14.80 -2.44
CA ARG A 45 -4.65 -15.04 -3.82
C ARG A 45 -5.08 -13.72 -4.46
N ASN A 46 -4.59 -13.48 -5.68
CA ASN A 46 -4.66 -12.25 -6.48
C ASN A 46 -5.99 -11.48 -6.38
N GLY A 47 -7.13 -12.18 -6.43
CA GLY A 47 -8.45 -11.54 -6.46
C GLY A 47 -8.90 -10.78 -5.19
N LYS A 48 -8.15 -10.82 -4.08
CA LYS A 48 -8.46 -10.01 -2.86
C LYS A 48 -7.58 -8.77 -2.71
N ALA A 49 -6.32 -8.82 -3.16
CA ALA A 49 -5.40 -7.67 -3.08
C ALA A 49 -5.80 -6.59 -4.09
N GLU A 50 -6.30 -6.98 -5.26
CA GLU A 50 -6.81 -6.06 -6.30
C GLU A 50 -8.10 -5.33 -5.86
N ARG A 51 -8.82 -5.85 -4.87
CA ARG A 51 -10.07 -5.26 -4.35
C ARG A 51 -9.85 -4.23 -3.24
N ILE A 52 -8.59 -3.89 -2.96
CA ILE A 52 -8.26 -2.84 -2.00
C ILE A 52 -8.73 -1.51 -2.58
N LYS A 53 -9.76 -0.94 -1.95
CA LYS A 53 -10.21 0.41 -2.25
C LYS A 53 -9.41 1.42 -1.42
N VAL A 54 -9.30 2.65 -1.93
CA VAL A 54 -8.65 3.76 -1.21
C VAL A 54 -9.30 3.99 0.15
N CYS A 55 -10.63 3.87 0.27
CA CYS A 55 -11.32 3.96 1.56
C CYS A 55 -10.80 2.95 2.58
N HIS A 56 -10.68 1.67 2.22
CA HIS A 56 -10.15 0.63 3.11
C HIS A 56 -8.72 0.95 3.56
N PHE A 57 -7.88 1.47 2.67
CA PHE A 57 -6.51 1.89 3.00
C PHE A 57 -6.52 3.05 4.01
N THR A 58 -7.28 4.10 3.75
CA THR A 58 -7.38 5.27 4.65
C THR A 58 -7.97 4.92 6.01
N GLU A 59 -8.98 4.05 6.04
CA GLU A 59 -9.59 3.56 7.28
C GLU A 59 -8.60 2.67 8.04
N GLY A 60 -7.89 1.77 7.36
CA GLY A 60 -6.88 0.92 7.98
C GLY A 60 -5.74 1.72 8.64
N LEU A 61 -5.31 2.81 8.00
CA LEU A 61 -4.29 3.71 8.58
C LEU A 61 -4.78 4.45 9.83
N LYS A 62 -6.07 4.79 9.91
CA LYS A 62 -6.68 5.43 11.08
C LYS A 62 -6.88 4.44 12.22
N HIS A 63 -7.46 3.28 11.94
CA HIS A 63 -7.80 2.27 12.95
C HIS A 63 -6.59 1.44 13.39
N GLY A 64 -5.56 1.28 12.56
CA GLY A 64 -4.34 0.56 12.92
C GLY A 64 -3.54 1.23 14.05
N LYS A 65 -3.78 2.52 14.32
CA LYS A 65 -3.22 3.22 15.48
C LYS A 65 -4.03 3.02 16.76
N GLN A 66 -5.30 2.63 16.66
CA GLN A 66 -6.18 2.30 17.80
C GLN A 66 -6.00 0.83 18.20
N THR A 67 -4.76 0.39 18.39
CA THR A 67 -4.51 -0.94 18.98
C THR A 67 -4.90 -0.85 20.44
N GLN A 68 -5.91 -1.63 20.86
CA GLN A 68 -6.33 -1.70 22.26
C GLN A 68 -5.13 -2.06 23.14
N GLU A 69 -4.89 -1.27 24.20
CA GLU A 69 -3.75 -1.45 25.11
C GLU A 69 -3.73 -2.85 25.75
N ASP A 70 -4.92 -3.44 25.98
CA ASP A 70 -5.09 -4.81 26.48
C ASP A 70 -4.47 -5.87 25.55
N LEU A 71 -4.52 -5.64 24.22
CA LEU A 71 -3.91 -6.55 23.25
C LEU A 71 -2.38 -6.42 23.25
N LEU A 72 -1.86 -5.23 23.54
CA LEU A 72 -0.41 -5.02 23.64
C LEU A 72 0.17 -5.66 24.91
N GLY A 73 -0.60 -5.73 26.00
CA GLY A 73 -0.16 -6.34 27.26
C GLY A 73 0.25 -7.81 27.13
N GLY A 74 -0.38 -8.57 26.24
CA GLY A 74 -0.12 -10.00 26.02
C GLY A 74 0.92 -10.34 24.94
N LEU A 75 1.43 -9.34 24.21
CA LEU A 75 2.37 -9.56 23.11
C LEU A 75 3.82 -9.53 23.60
N SER A 76 4.66 -10.36 22.98
CA SER A 76 6.12 -10.28 23.15
C SER A 76 6.68 -8.95 22.64
N GLU A 77 7.87 -8.58 23.08
CA GLU A 77 8.55 -7.34 22.63
C GLU A 77 8.73 -7.30 21.11
N PHE A 78 9.00 -8.45 20.49
CA PHE A 78 9.12 -8.56 19.04
C PHE A 78 7.80 -8.28 18.32
N GLU A 79 6.70 -8.81 18.84
CA GLU A 79 5.37 -8.61 18.24
C GLU A 79 4.88 -7.16 18.43
N LYS A 80 5.19 -6.55 19.58
CA LYS A 80 4.94 -5.11 19.81
C LYS A 80 5.66 -4.26 18.75
N ASN A 81 6.92 -4.58 18.47
CA ASN A 81 7.69 -3.91 17.41
C ASN A 81 7.12 -4.18 16.00
N LEU A 82 6.57 -5.36 15.73
CA LEU A 82 5.91 -5.62 14.45
C LEU A 82 4.63 -4.81 14.27
N VAL A 83 3.83 -4.67 15.32
CA VAL A 83 2.58 -3.88 15.29
C VAL A 83 2.88 -2.39 15.07
N THR A 84 4.00 -1.87 15.57
CA THR A 84 4.38 -0.47 15.34
C THR A 84 4.91 -0.22 13.93
N VAL A 85 5.59 -1.20 13.32
CA VAL A 85 6.21 -1.06 11.99
C VAL A 85 5.26 -1.41 10.83
N LEU A 86 4.31 -2.32 11.04
CA LEU A 86 3.40 -2.79 9.99
C LEU A 86 2.02 -2.14 10.10
N ALA A 87 1.56 -1.54 9.01
CA ALA A 87 0.19 -1.05 8.91
C ALA A 87 -0.77 -2.19 8.53
N LYS A 88 -1.87 -2.32 9.27
CA LYS A 88 -2.93 -3.29 9.00
C LYS A 88 -4.09 -2.61 8.26
N VAL A 89 -4.44 -3.12 7.08
CA VAL A 89 -5.63 -2.72 6.32
C VAL A 89 -6.60 -3.88 6.30
N GLU A 90 -7.84 -3.64 6.71
CA GLU A 90 -8.89 -4.66 6.71
C GLU A 90 -9.75 -4.55 5.44
N ILE A 91 -9.89 -5.68 4.74
CA ILE A 91 -10.68 -5.77 3.51
C ILE A 91 -11.87 -6.69 3.76
N PRO A 92 -13.06 -6.43 3.19
CA PRO A 92 -14.17 -7.37 3.25
C PRO A 92 -13.79 -8.73 2.64
N GLY A 93 -13.94 -9.79 3.41
CA GLY A 93 -13.78 -11.17 2.98
C GLY A 93 -15.11 -11.87 2.70
N LYS A 94 -15.03 -13.19 2.53
CA LYS A 94 -16.22 -14.04 2.32
C LYS A 94 -16.97 -14.15 3.67
N PHE A 95 -18.30 -14.19 3.62
CA PHE A 95 -19.15 -14.36 4.80
C PHE A 95 -19.00 -13.25 5.87
N GLY A 96 -18.80 -12.00 5.45
CA GLY A 96 -18.70 -10.85 6.37
C GLY A 96 -17.41 -10.79 7.21
N ARG A 97 -16.52 -11.79 7.08
CA ARG A 97 -15.24 -11.80 7.81
C ARG A 97 -14.25 -10.83 7.16
N ARG A 98 -13.74 -9.89 7.94
CA ARG A 98 -12.68 -8.97 7.47
C ARG A 98 -11.34 -9.71 7.37
N VAL A 99 -10.56 -9.35 6.36
CA VAL A 99 -9.29 -9.97 6.02
C VAL A 99 -8.18 -8.93 6.17
N PRO A 100 -7.20 -9.15 7.05
CA PRO A 100 -6.09 -8.22 7.20
C PRO A 100 -5.09 -8.37 6.04
N VAL A 101 -4.66 -7.24 5.51
CA VAL A 101 -3.52 -7.08 4.61
C VAL A 101 -2.53 -6.16 5.29
N LEU A 102 -1.30 -6.65 5.41
CA LEU A 102 -0.20 -5.98 6.07
C LEU A 102 0.60 -5.19 5.04
N PHE A 103 0.98 -3.98 5.44
CA PHE A 103 1.78 -3.07 4.66
C PHE A 103 3.03 -2.70 5.46
N THR A 104 4.18 -2.80 4.81
CA THR A 104 5.41 -2.21 5.34
C THR A 104 5.40 -0.70 5.10
N THR A 105 6.22 0.04 5.85
CA THR A 105 6.41 1.49 5.66
C THR A 105 6.73 1.86 4.21
N LYS A 106 7.64 1.12 3.57
CA LYS A 106 7.99 1.32 2.15
C LYS A 106 6.80 1.11 1.21
N LEU A 107 6.00 0.06 1.42
CA LEU A 107 4.81 -0.20 0.58
C LEU A 107 3.76 0.89 0.77
N ARG A 108 3.62 1.38 2.00
CA ARG A 108 2.71 2.47 2.31
C ARG A 108 3.11 3.75 1.58
N GLU A 109 4.39 4.12 1.61
CA GLU A 109 4.92 5.31 0.92
C GLU A 109 4.71 5.22 -0.60
N GLN A 110 4.88 4.04 -1.20
CA GLN A 110 4.60 3.81 -2.61
C GLN A 110 3.11 4.05 -2.94
N VAL A 111 2.21 3.47 -2.14
CA VAL A 111 0.75 3.64 -2.33
C VAL A 111 0.34 5.10 -2.14
N GLU A 112 0.87 5.79 -1.12
CA GLU A 112 0.61 7.23 -0.91
C GLU A 112 1.10 8.07 -2.11
N CYS A 113 2.29 7.79 -2.65
CA CYS A 113 2.81 8.44 -3.86
C CYS A 113 1.89 8.23 -5.07
N LEU A 114 1.44 6.98 -5.29
CA LEU A 114 0.52 6.62 -6.37
C LEU A 114 -0.81 7.37 -6.24
N LEU A 115 -1.37 7.47 -5.03
CA LEU A 115 -2.63 8.19 -4.80
C LEU A 115 -2.52 9.68 -5.14
N VAL A 116 -1.45 10.34 -4.72
CA VAL A 116 -1.20 11.76 -5.03
C VAL A 116 -1.10 11.97 -6.55
N LYS A 117 -0.31 11.14 -7.24
CA LYS A 117 -0.12 11.25 -8.69
C LYS A 117 -1.38 10.93 -9.48
N THR A 118 -2.19 9.97 -9.02
CA THR A 118 -3.49 9.65 -9.63
C THR A 118 -4.44 10.84 -9.54
N HIS A 119 -4.50 11.53 -8.40
CA HIS A 119 -5.34 12.71 -8.23
C HIS A 119 -4.90 13.86 -9.16
N LEU A 120 -3.59 14.09 -9.28
CA LEU A 120 -3.02 15.08 -10.20
C LEU A 120 -3.31 14.76 -11.68
N LEU A 121 -3.20 13.50 -12.07
CA LEU A 121 -3.54 13.05 -13.43
C LEU A 121 -5.02 13.26 -13.76
N LEU A 122 -5.92 12.90 -12.84
CA LEU A 122 -7.35 13.08 -13.02
C LEU A 122 -7.75 14.55 -13.11
N THR A 123 -7.16 15.42 -12.28
CA THR A 123 -7.39 16.87 -12.37
C THR A 123 -6.88 17.44 -13.68
N TYR A 124 -5.70 17.02 -14.14
CA TYR A 124 -5.14 17.45 -15.42
C TYR A 124 -5.99 17.01 -16.63
N LEU A 125 -6.52 15.78 -16.60
CA LEU A 125 -7.39 15.26 -17.67
C LEU A 125 -8.74 15.97 -17.69
N ASN A 126 -9.33 16.23 -16.51
CA ASN A 126 -10.60 16.95 -16.40
C ASN A 126 -10.48 18.43 -16.75
N SER A 127 -9.29 19.05 -16.64
CA SER A 127 -9.08 20.44 -17.05
C SER A 127 -8.80 20.61 -18.55
N LYS A 128 -8.66 19.50 -19.30
CA LYS A 128 -8.43 19.47 -20.75
C LYS A 128 -9.67 19.07 -21.56
N LEU A 129 -10.76 18.71 -20.88
CA LEU A 129 -12.10 18.45 -21.41
C LEU A 129 -12.97 19.70 -21.26
#